data_AF-A0A942J2T4-F1
#
_entry.id   AF-A0A942J2T4-F1
#
_cell.length_a   1.000
_cell.length_b   1.000
_cell.length_c   1.000
_cell.angle_alpha   90.00
_cell.angle_beta   90.00
_cell.angle_gamma   90.00
#
_symmetry.space_group_name_H-M   'P 1'
#
loop_
_entity.id
_entity.type
_entity.pdbx_description
1 polymer ?
#
loop_
_entity_poly.entity_id
_entity_poly.type
_entity_poly.pdbx_seq_one_letter_code
_entity_poly.pdbx_strand_id
1 'polypeptide(L)'
;MKRARTSKPSTFSKEQIAAALAAAPEKVKDSECPYDPNDADAVAKYWAKGKVRLPGRRGPQKLPTKVAVTVRYSAEVVEYFKATGEGWQTRMNEALQQYVKRHRAA
;
A
#
# COMPACT_ATOMS: atom_id res chain seq x y z
N MET A 1 -12.22 -20.17 17.43
CA MET A 1 -11.78 -21.18 16.43
C MET A 1 -10.43 -20.77 15.87
N LYS A 2 -9.38 -21.59 16.03
CA LYS A 2 -8.05 -21.29 15.45
C LYS A 2 -8.12 -21.58 13.93
N ARG A 3 -7.82 -20.58 13.09
CA ARG A 3 -7.82 -20.75 11.63
C ARG A 3 -6.67 -21.67 11.22
N ALA A 4 -6.93 -22.62 10.32
CA ALA A 4 -5.90 -23.47 9.74
C ALA A 4 -4.88 -22.61 8.95
N ARG A 5 -3.61 -23.02 8.95
CA ARG A 5 -2.52 -22.30 8.31
C ARG A 5 -2.66 -22.47 6.79
N THR A 6 -3.07 -21.42 6.09
CA THR A 6 -3.33 -21.44 4.63
C THR A 6 -2.08 -21.19 3.77
N SER A 7 -0.90 -21.02 4.38
CA SER A 7 0.34 -20.83 3.63
C SER A 7 0.85 -22.16 3.07
N LYS A 8 1.27 -22.18 1.81
CA LYS A 8 1.98 -23.32 1.20
C LYS A 8 3.19 -23.70 2.07
N PRO A 9 3.44 -25.00 2.33
CA PRO A 9 4.61 -25.43 3.09
C PRO A 9 5.90 -24.95 2.42
N SER A 10 6.96 -24.73 3.21
CA SER A 10 8.27 -24.33 2.68
C SER A 10 8.75 -25.38 1.68
N THR A 11 9.27 -24.92 0.54
CA THR A 11 9.77 -25.79 -0.54
C THR A 11 10.97 -26.65 -0.11
N PHE A 12 11.72 -26.20 0.91
CA PHE A 12 12.89 -26.89 1.42
C PHE A 12 12.58 -27.62 2.72
N SER A 13 13.11 -28.85 2.85
CA SER A 13 13.11 -29.60 4.10
C SER A 13 14.08 -28.98 5.10
N LYS A 14 13.88 -29.23 6.40
CA LYS A 14 14.77 -28.72 7.46
C LYS A 14 16.21 -29.22 7.29
N GLU A 15 16.37 -30.46 6.86
CA GLU A 15 17.68 -31.09 6.61
C GLU A 15 18.41 -30.41 5.46
N GLN A 16 17.71 -30.08 4.36
CA GLN A 16 18.28 -29.33 3.24
C GLN A 16 18.71 -27.92 3.66
N ILE A 17 17.94 -27.24 4.51
CA ILE A 17 18.30 -25.92 5.04
C ILE A 17 19.53 -26.02 5.94
N ALA A 18 19.60 -27.04 6.82
CA ALA A 18 20.74 -27.25 7.70
C ALA A 18 22.03 -27.61 6.94
N ALA A 19 21.92 -28.48 5.93
CA ALA A 19 23.03 -28.80 5.05
C ALA A 19 23.54 -27.58 4.28
N ALA A 20 22.64 -26.72 3.80
CA ALA A 20 22.99 -25.47 3.12
C ALA A 20 23.68 -24.47 4.07
N LEU A 21 23.23 -24.36 5.32
CA LEU A 21 23.89 -23.54 6.34
C LEU A 21 25.29 -24.07 6.70
N ALA A 22 25.47 -25.39 6.75
CA ALA A 22 26.77 -26.01 7.03
C ALA A 22 27.76 -25.90 5.86
N ALA A 23 27.26 -25.88 4.63
CA ALA A 23 28.06 -25.70 3.42
C ALA A 23 28.35 -24.22 3.09
N ALA A 24 27.71 -23.27 3.80
CA ALA A 24 27.88 -21.85 3.54
C ALA A 24 29.28 -21.38 3.99
N PRO A 25 29.99 -20.58 3.17
CA PRO A 25 31.25 -19.99 3.58
C PRO A 25 31.04 -19.00 4.72
N GLU A 26 31.97 -18.96 5.67
CA GLU A 26 31.90 -18.11 6.87
C GLU A 26 31.85 -16.61 6.54
N LYS A 27 32.40 -16.22 5.38
CA LYS A 27 32.38 -14.84 4.88
C LYS A 27 32.00 -14.80 3.41
N VAL A 28 31.08 -13.92 3.07
CA VAL A 28 30.61 -13.71 1.69
C VAL A 28 31.01 -12.30 1.27
N LYS A 29 31.84 -12.20 0.23
CA LYS A 29 32.14 -10.92 -0.43
C LYS A 29 31.23 -10.79 -1.65
N ASP A 30 30.03 -10.30 -1.42
CA ASP A 30 29.08 -10.00 -2.48
C ASP A 30 29.20 -8.52 -2.87
N SER A 31 29.68 -8.23 -4.08
CA SER A 31 29.83 -6.87 -4.59
C SER A 31 28.50 -6.21 -4.96
N GLU A 32 27.44 -6.99 -5.13
CA GLU A 32 26.10 -6.48 -5.47
C GLU A 32 25.27 -6.12 -4.21
N CYS A 33 25.71 -6.57 -3.03
CA CYS A 33 25.04 -6.27 -1.78
C CYS A 33 25.20 -4.78 -1.39
N PRO A 34 24.10 -4.02 -1.16
CA PRO A 34 24.16 -2.59 -0.82
C PRO A 34 24.82 -2.24 0.53
N TYR A 35 25.17 -3.24 1.33
CA TYR A 35 25.84 -3.14 2.63
C TYR A 35 26.72 -4.38 2.82
N ASP A 36 27.78 -4.28 3.63
CA ASP A 36 28.63 -5.44 3.95
C ASP A 36 27.86 -6.41 4.86
N PRO A 37 27.54 -7.63 4.40
CA PRO A 37 26.84 -8.62 5.23
C PRO A 37 27.69 -9.16 6.38
N ASN A 38 29.01 -8.97 6.34
CA ASN A 38 29.95 -9.43 7.36
C ASN A 38 30.16 -8.40 8.48
N ASP A 39 29.62 -7.17 8.34
CA ASP A 39 29.64 -6.12 9.35
C ASP A 39 28.24 -5.94 9.98
N ALA A 40 28.14 -6.24 11.27
CA ALA A 40 26.87 -6.16 12.00
C ALA A 40 26.32 -4.72 12.07
N ASP A 41 27.19 -3.71 12.12
CA ASP A 41 26.76 -2.31 12.18
C ASP A 41 26.20 -1.82 10.85
N ALA A 42 26.82 -2.19 9.73
CA ALA A 42 26.30 -1.92 8.39
C ALA A 42 24.92 -2.56 8.15
N VAL A 43 24.75 -3.82 8.57
CA VAL A 43 23.47 -4.54 8.50
C VAL A 43 22.40 -3.78 9.29
N ALA A 44 22.68 -3.45 10.56
CA ALA A 44 21.72 -2.76 11.42
C ALA A 44 21.31 -1.39 10.84
N LYS A 45 22.28 -0.60 10.34
CA LYS A 45 22.02 0.71 9.71
C LYS A 45 21.17 0.60 8.46
N TYR A 46 21.37 -0.43 7.65
CA TYR A 46 20.59 -0.65 6.42
C TYR A 46 19.15 -1.05 6.75
N TRP A 47 18.98 -2.04 7.63
CA TRP A 47 17.66 -2.55 8.02
C TRP A 47 16.85 -1.54 8.86
N ALA A 48 17.51 -0.65 9.61
CA ALA A 48 16.84 0.46 10.30
C ALA A 48 16.14 1.44 9.33
N LYS A 49 16.62 1.56 8.09
CA LYS A 49 15.98 2.37 7.03
C LYS A 49 14.86 1.63 6.31
N GLY A 50 14.81 0.31 6.41
CA GLY A 50 13.85 -0.54 5.73
C GLY A 50 12.47 -0.53 6.41
N LYS A 51 11.41 -0.29 5.63
CA LYS A 51 10.04 -0.45 6.10
C LYS A 51 9.54 -1.85 5.77
N VAL A 52 9.69 -2.80 6.71
CA VAL A 52 9.18 -4.17 6.55
C VAL A 52 7.64 -4.14 6.57
N ARG A 53 7.00 -4.72 5.55
CA ARG A 53 5.55 -4.83 5.46
C ARG A 53 5.18 -6.31 5.35
N LEU A 54 4.18 -6.73 6.13
CA LEU A 54 3.68 -8.09 6.00
C LEU A 54 3.03 -8.28 4.62
N PRO A 55 3.26 -9.43 3.96
CA PRO A 55 2.55 -9.77 2.73
C PRO A 55 1.04 -9.69 2.95
N GLY A 56 0.32 -9.04 2.02
CA GLY A 56 -1.12 -8.79 2.11
C GLY A 56 -1.54 -7.45 2.74
N ARG A 57 -0.61 -6.60 3.19
CA ARG A 57 -0.90 -5.24 3.69
C ARG A 57 -0.80 -4.20 2.56
N ARG A 58 -1.92 -3.54 2.22
CA ARG A 58 -1.95 -2.43 1.25
C ARG A 58 -1.12 -1.22 1.74
N GLY A 59 -0.54 -0.47 0.80
CA GLY A 59 0.04 0.88 1.00
C GLY A 59 -0.83 1.80 1.85
N PRO A 60 -0.25 2.76 2.61
CA PRO A 60 -1.06 3.89 3.05
C PRO A 60 -1.72 4.54 1.82
N GLN A 61 -3.02 4.79 1.91
CA GLN A 61 -3.78 5.43 0.83
C GLN A 61 -3.25 6.86 0.66
N LYS A 62 -2.60 7.17 -0.47
CA LYS A 62 -1.96 8.47 -0.73
C LYS A 62 -2.93 9.60 -1.12
N LEU A 63 -4.21 9.30 -1.36
CA LEU A 63 -5.20 10.29 -1.79
C LEU A 63 -6.11 10.69 -0.62
N PRO A 64 -6.46 11.97 -0.46
CA PRO A 64 -7.43 12.40 0.54
C PRO A 64 -8.77 11.68 0.30
N THR A 65 -9.28 11.02 1.33
CA THR A 65 -10.52 10.26 1.27
C THR A 65 -11.69 11.23 1.09
N LYS A 66 -12.51 11.01 0.06
CA LYS A 66 -13.80 11.71 -0.06
C LYS A 66 -14.63 11.42 1.20
N VAL A 67 -15.18 12.47 1.82
CA VAL A 67 -16.02 12.31 3.01
C VAL A 67 -17.44 11.95 2.55
N ALA A 68 -17.96 10.81 3.00
CA ALA A 68 -19.34 10.43 2.76
C ALA A 68 -20.24 11.23 3.71
N VAL A 69 -21.12 12.07 3.15
CA VAL A 69 -22.08 12.87 3.91
C VAL A 69 -23.49 12.62 3.34
N THR A 70 -24.47 12.48 4.23
CA THR A 70 -25.88 12.39 3.84
C THR A 70 -26.45 13.81 3.70
N VAL A 71 -26.63 14.28 2.46
CA VAL A 71 -27.18 15.61 2.14
C VAL A 71 -28.44 15.46 1.29
N ARG A 72 -29.44 16.30 1.52
CA ARG A 72 -30.63 16.40 0.65
C ARG A 72 -30.38 17.48 -0.41
N TYR A 73 -30.57 17.13 -1.68
CA TYR A 73 -30.50 18.05 -2.82
C TYR A 73 -31.90 18.29 -3.39
N SER A 74 -32.09 19.41 -4.10
CA SER A 74 -33.32 19.65 -4.88
C SER A 74 -33.50 18.58 -5.96
N ALA A 75 -34.75 18.19 -6.22
CA ALA A 75 -35.08 17.18 -7.23
C ALA A 75 -34.56 17.56 -8.62
N GLU A 76 -34.75 18.82 -9.02
CA GLU A 76 -34.31 19.34 -10.33
C GLU A 76 -32.81 19.18 -10.56
N VAL A 77 -32.00 19.41 -9.51
CA VAL A 77 -30.54 19.28 -9.59
C VAL A 77 -30.15 17.83 -9.81
N VAL A 78 -30.76 16.91 -9.06
CA VAL A 78 -30.46 15.48 -9.17
C VAL A 78 -30.90 14.92 -10.52
N GLU A 79 -32.07 15.33 -11.01
CA GLU A 79 -32.59 14.93 -12.32
C GLU A 79 -31.69 15.42 -13.46
N TYR A 80 -31.29 16.70 -13.42
CA TYR A 80 -30.35 17.27 -14.39
C TYR A 80 -29.06 16.44 -14.48
N PHE A 81 -28.40 16.18 -13.33
CA PHE A 81 -27.16 15.41 -13.35
C PHE A 81 -27.40 13.95 -13.75
N LYS A 82 -28.45 13.28 -13.27
CA LYS A 82 -28.76 11.90 -13.66
C LYS A 82 -28.97 11.76 -15.17
N ALA A 83 -29.62 12.73 -15.81
CA ALA A 83 -29.81 12.76 -17.25
C ALA A 83 -28.49 12.77 -18.04
N THR A 84 -27.38 13.20 -17.42
CA THR A 84 -26.06 13.19 -18.06
C THR A 84 -25.45 11.79 -18.22
N GLY A 85 -26.01 10.77 -17.55
CA GLY A 85 -25.60 9.37 -17.67
C GLY A 85 -24.58 8.90 -16.62
N GLU A 86 -23.73 7.93 -16.98
CA GLU A 86 -22.72 7.38 -16.07
C GLU A 86 -21.78 8.47 -15.53
N GLY A 87 -21.38 8.36 -14.27
CA GLY A 87 -20.50 9.34 -13.64
C GLY A 87 -21.16 10.69 -13.30
N TRP A 88 -22.49 10.78 -13.29
CA TRP A 88 -23.21 12.01 -12.90
C TRP A 88 -22.81 12.56 -11.52
N GLN A 89 -22.52 11.68 -10.54
CA GLN A 89 -22.05 12.10 -9.22
C GLN A 89 -20.67 12.77 -9.27
N THR A 90 -19.79 12.29 -10.16
CA THR A 90 -18.46 12.90 -10.38
C THR A 90 -18.62 14.30 -10.97
N ARG A 91 -19.47 14.46 -12.00
CA ARG A 91 -19.79 15.75 -12.60
C ARG A 91 -20.41 16.73 -11.60
N MET A 92 -21.33 16.24 -10.75
CA MET A 92 -21.91 17.04 -9.67
C MET A 92 -20.83 17.50 -8.68
N ASN A 93 -19.92 16.62 -8.29
CA ASN A 93 -18.79 16.98 -7.42
C ASN A 93 -17.84 18.00 -8.08
N GLU A 94 -17.55 17.88 -9.36
CA GLU A 94 -16.73 18.86 -10.11
C GLU A 94 -17.38 20.24 -10.15
N ALA A 95 -18.70 20.32 -10.37
CA ALA A 95 -19.44 21.57 -10.32
C ALA A 95 -19.34 22.24 -8.93
N LEU A 96 -19.48 21.46 -7.86
CA LEU A 96 -19.29 21.96 -6.49
C LEU A 96 -17.86 22.43 -6.23
N GLN A 97 -16.85 21.71 -6.74
CA GLN A 97 -15.46 22.14 -6.64
C GLN A 97 -15.18 23.45 -7.38
N GLN A 98 -15.76 23.63 -8.58
CA GLN A 98 -15.66 24.89 -9.31
C GLN A 98 -16.31 26.04 -8.55
N TYR A 99 -17.49 25.81 -7.96
CA TYR A 99 -18.16 26.79 -7.11
C TYR A 99 -17.25 27.21 -5.94
N VAL A 100 -16.70 26.24 -5.20
CA VAL A 100 -15.77 26.51 -4.09
C VAL A 100 -14.53 27.28 -4.55
N LYS A 101 -13.92 26.90 -5.68
CA LYS A 101 -12.74 27.60 -6.23
C LYS A 101 -13.03 29.07 -6.54
N ARG A 102 -14.18 29.36 -7.16
CA ARG A 102 -14.59 30.73 -7.50
C ARG A 102 -14.83 31.60 -6.28
N HIS A 103 -15.45 31.06 -5.24
CA HIS A 103 -15.83 31.82 -4.04
C HIS A 103 -14.77 31.84 -2.95
N ARG A 104 -13.71 31.03 -3.07
CA ARG A 104 -12.54 31.06 -2.17
C ARG A 104 -11.48 32.07 -2.60
N ALA A 105 -11.53 32.52 -3.86
CA ALA A 105 -10.60 33.49 -4.43
C ALA A 105 -11.11 34.95 -4.32
N ALA A 106 -12.25 35.17 -3.67
CA ALA A 106 -12.77 36.46 -3.23
C ALA A 106 -12.57 36.60 -1.73
#